data_AF-A0A7K9FLZ0-F1
#
_entry.id   AF-A0A7K9FLZ0-F1
#
_cell.length_a   1.000
_cell.length_b   1.000
_cell.length_c   1.000
_cell.angle_alpha   90.00
_cell.angle_beta   90.00
_cell.angle_gamma   90.00
#
_symmetry.space_group_name_H-M   'P 1'
#
loop_
_entity.id
_entity.type
_entity.pdbx_description
1 polymer ?
#
loop_
_entity_poly.entity_id
_entity_poly.type
_entity_poly.pdbx_seq_one_letter_code
_entity_poly.pdbx_strand_id
1 'polypeptide(L)'
;MHSLAQEIRSFSRANLRKQRTRVTTLTGRRIIETWRGACLQVEEDEEASPGGGGGYVPDFSADLQVGVVKPWLLLGSQDAAHDLETMRKHKVP
;
A
#
# COMPACT_ATOMS: atom_id res chain seq x y z
N MET A 1 24.93 23.49 17.06
CA MET A 1 24.33 22.36 16.32
C MET A 1 22.91 22.20 16.79
N HIS A 2 21.92 22.36 15.92
CA HIS A 2 20.55 21.98 16.26
C HIS A 2 20.43 20.45 16.11
N SER A 3 19.79 19.79 17.07
CA SER A 3 19.51 18.37 16.93
C SER A 3 18.29 18.19 16.03
N LEU A 4 18.25 17.11 15.25
CA LEU A 4 17.10 16.75 14.41
C LEU A 4 15.78 16.76 15.21
N ALA A 5 15.82 16.29 16.46
CA ALA A 5 14.65 16.29 17.34
C ALA A 5 14.15 17.70 17.70
N GLN A 6 15.01 18.70 17.69
CA GLN A 6 14.65 20.09 17.94
C GLN A 6 14.07 20.74 16.69
N GLU A 7 14.61 20.42 15.51
CA GLU A 7 14.06 20.84 14.22
C GLU A 7 12.67 20.26 13.98
N ILE A 8 12.45 18.96 14.27
CA ILE A 8 11.12 18.34 14.16
C ILE A 8 10.10 19.02 15.09
N ARG A 9 10.52 19.41 16.30
CA ARG A 9 9.63 20.06 17.28
C ARG A 9 9.31 21.51 16.92
N SER A 10 10.24 22.24 16.31
CA SER A 10 10.02 23.62 15.87
C SER A 10 9.35 23.73 14.50
N PHE A 11 9.30 22.63 13.73
CA PHE A 11 8.71 22.61 12.40
C PHE A 11 7.20 22.88 12.43
N SER A 12 6.78 23.94 11.75
CA SER A 12 5.36 24.25 11.57
C SER A 12 4.73 23.28 10.59
N ARG A 13 3.69 22.57 11.03
CA ARG A 13 2.87 21.70 10.16
C ARG A 13 2.24 22.43 8.98
N ALA A 14 2.07 23.76 9.05
CA ALA A 14 1.58 24.57 7.94
C ALA A 14 2.52 24.58 6.72
N ASN A 15 3.80 24.27 6.93
CA ASN A 15 4.80 24.18 5.87
C ASN A 15 4.88 22.77 5.25
N LEU A 16 4.13 21.80 5.77
CA LEU A 16 4.02 20.50 5.11
C LEU A 16 3.28 20.65 3.78
N ARG A 17 3.77 19.97 2.75
CA ARG A 17 3.03 19.83 1.50
C ARG A 17 1.70 19.16 1.80
N LYS A 18 0.60 19.78 1.35
CA LYS A 18 -0.73 19.20 1.46
C LYS A 18 -0.75 17.84 0.77
N GLN A 19 -1.02 16.79 1.54
CA GLN A 19 -1.08 15.43 1.03
C GLN A 19 -2.51 15.12 0.58
N ARG A 20 -2.63 14.71 -0.68
CA ARG A 20 -3.84 14.13 -1.27
C ARG A 20 -3.45 12.77 -1.82
N THR A 21 -4.02 11.71 -1.27
CA THR A 21 -3.72 10.33 -1.62
C THR A 21 -4.94 9.69 -2.24
N ARG A 22 -4.79 9.09 -3.42
CA ARG A 22 -5.82 8.25 -4.02
C ARG A 22 -5.61 6.83 -3.53
N VAL A 23 -6.64 6.24 -2.93
CA VAL A 23 -6.60 4.90 -2.34
C VAL A 23 -7.59 4.01 -3.07
N THR A 24 -7.13 2.86 -3.55
CA THR A 24 -8.00 1.79 -4.04
C THR A 24 -8.11 0.74 -2.95
N THR A 25 -9.33 0.46 -2.49
CA THR A 25 -9.59 -0.53 -1.43
C THR A 25 -9.49 -1.95 -1.97
N LEU A 26 -9.52 -2.93 -1.05
CA LEU A 26 -9.63 -4.37 -1.37
C LEU A 26 -10.96 -4.75 -2.05
N THR A 27 -11.90 -3.83 -2.17
CA THR A 27 -13.14 -4.03 -2.94
C THR A 27 -13.09 -3.33 -4.29
N GLY A 28 -11.95 -2.74 -4.66
CA GLY A 28 -11.79 -1.92 -5.86
C GLY A 28 -12.41 -0.53 -5.76
N ARG A 29 -13.00 -0.16 -4.61
CA ARG A 29 -13.55 1.19 -4.38
C ARG A 29 -12.41 2.18 -4.34
N ARG A 30 -12.56 3.31 -5.04
CA ARG A 30 -11.57 4.38 -5.04
C ARG A 30 -12.04 5.54 -4.18
N ILE A 31 -11.17 5.96 -3.27
CA ILE A 31 -11.39 7.11 -2.39
C ILE A 31 -10.19 8.05 -2.49
N ILE A 32 -10.43 9.30 -2.16
CA ILE A 32 -9.41 10.34 -2.05
C ILE A 32 -9.31 10.75 -0.60
N GLU A 33 -8.15 10.49 -0.01
CA GLU A 33 -7.79 10.91 1.32
C GLU A 33 -7.04 12.24 1.25
N THR A 34 -7.59 13.28 1.88
CA THR A 34 -6.94 14.60 1.97
C THR A 34 -6.69 14.95 3.44
N TRP A 35 -5.42 15.17 3.78
CA TRP A 35 -5.06 15.63 5.11
C TRP A 35 -5.21 17.15 5.23
N ARG A 36 -6.09 17.61 6.11
CA ARG A 36 -6.19 19.02 6.52
C ARG A 36 -5.73 19.15 7.97
N GLY A 37 -4.44 19.36 8.15
CA GLY A 37 -3.82 19.40 9.48
C GLY A 37 -3.88 18.02 10.14
N ALA A 38 -4.54 17.91 11.30
CA ALA A 38 -4.73 16.64 12.00
C ALA A 38 -6.01 15.89 11.60
N CYS A 39 -6.82 16.47 10.70
CA CYS A 39 -8.08 15.88 10.26
C CYS A 39 -7.90 15.21 8.89
N LEU A 40 -8.34 13.96 8.79
CA LEU A 40 -8.44 13.22 7.53
C LEU A 40 -9.84 13.39 6.94
N GLN A 41 -9.91 13.87 5.70
CA GLN A 41 -11.15 13.88 4.92
C GLN A 41 -11.07 12.80 3.85
N VAL A 42 -12.15 12.05 3.69
CA VAL A 42 -12.27 10.94 2.74
C VAL A 42 -13.45 11.22 1.82
N GLU A 43 -13.19 11.28 0.53
CA GLU A 43 -14.19 11.52 -0.52
C GLU A 43 -14.17 10.36 -1.53
N GLU A 44 -15.29 10.04 -2.17
CA GLU A 44 -15.29 9.09 -3.28
C GLU A 44 -14.59 9.71 -4.50
N ASP A 45 -13.82 8.91 -5.21
CA ASP A 45 -13.14 9.34 -6.43
C ASP A 45 -14.15 9.33 -7.59
N GLU A 46 -14.79 10.46 -7.87
CA GLU A 46 -15.80 10.61 -8.93
C GLU A 46 -15.26 10.29 -10.35
N GLU A 47 -13.94 10.35 -10.54
CA GLU A 47 -13.26 9.94 -11.78
C GLU A 47 -13.12 8.42 -11.93
N ALA A 48 -13.51 7.63 -10.93
CA ALA A 48 -13.55 6.17 -11.03
C ALA A 48 -14.71 5.77 -11.94
N SER A 49 -14.46 5.70 -13.25
CA SER A 49 -15.44 5.13 -14.18
C SER A 49 -15.78 3.68 -13.76
N PRO A 50 -17.00 3.18 -14.07
CA PRO A 50 -17.44 1.86 -13.64
C PRO A 50 -16.64 0.66 -14.21
N GLY A 51 -15.61 0.93 -15.03
CA GLY A 51 -14.63 -0.07 -15.49
C GLY A 51 -13.16 0.38 -15.31
N GLY A 52 -12.94 1.54 -14.69
CA GLY A 52 -11.65 2.21 -14.55
C GLY A 52 -11.00 1.99 -13.20
N GLY A 53 -10.95 0.73 -12.73
CA GLY A 53 -10.32 0.34 -11.46
C GLY A 53 -8.81 0.60 -11.37
N GLY A 54 -8.21 1.43 -12.22
CA GLY A 54 -6.77 1.73 -12.19
C GLY A 54 -5.89 0.50 -12.34
N GLY A 55 -6.37 -0.55 -13.01
CA GLY A 55 -5.69 -1.84 -13.11
C GLY A 55 -5.89 -2.78 -11.93
N TYR A 56 -6.73 -2.40 -10.94
CA TYR A 56 -7.17 -3.31 -9.89
C TYR A 56 -8.09 -4.37 -10.47
N VAL A 57 -7.61 -5.61 -10.48
CA VAL A 57 -8.38 -6.80 -10.79
C VAL A 57 -8.45 -7.60 -9.50
N PRO A 58 -9.63 -7.74 -8.88
CA PRO A 58 -9.76 -8.57 -7.69
C PRO A 58 -9.44 -10.02 -8.06
N ASP A 59 -8.50 -10.62 -7.34
CA ASP A 59 -8.23 -12.05 -7.39
C ASP A 59 -9.12 -12.75 -6.35
N PHE A 60 -9.84 -13.77 -6.79
CA PHE A 60 -10.75 -14.54 -5.94
C PHE A 60 -10.25 -15.95 -5.66
N SER A 61 -9.13 -16.34 -6.26
CA SER A 61 -8.53 -17.66 -6.11
C SER A 61 -7.13 -17.53 -5.54
N ALA A 62 -6.84 -18.22 -4.44
CA ALA A 62 -5.50 -18.23 -3.90
C ALA A 62 -4.53 -18.94 -4.86
N ASP A 63 -3.41 -18.30 -5.19
CA ASP A 63 -2.32 -18.91 -5.95
C ASP A 63 -1.07 -19.09 -5.07
N LEU A 64 -0.82 -20.31 -4.58
CA LEU A 64 0.31 -20.62 -3.70
C LEU A 64 1.57 -21.09 -4.45
N GLN A 65 1.64 -20.85 -5.76
CA GLN A 65 2.79 -21.23 -6.56
C GLN A 65 4.01 -20.36 -6.25
N VAL A 66 5.18 -21.01 -6.18
CA VAL A 66 6.47 -20.35 -6.00
C VAL A 66 7.43 -20.88 -7.05
N GLY A 67 7.98 -19.97 -7.85
CA GLY A 67 9.03 -20.23 -8.82
C GLY A 67 10.40 -19.90 -8.25
N VAL A 68 11.40 -20.74 -8.53
CA VAL A 68 12.80 -20.45 -8.20
C VAL A 68 13.47 -19.79 -9.39
N VAL A 69 13.80 -18.49 -9.28
CA VAL A 69 14.49 -17.74 -10.34
C VAL A 69 16.01 -17.90 -10.20
N LYS A 70 16.50 -17.83 -8.97
CA LYS A 70 17.89 -18.14 -8.59
C LYS A 70 17.89 -18.87 -7.24
N PRO A 71 18.98 -19.54 -6.83
CA PRO A 71 19.03 -20.22 -5.53
C PRO A 71 18.69 -19.34 -4.31
N TRP A 72 18.81 -18.01 -4.45
CA TRP A 72 18.49 -17.01 -3.42
C TRP A 72 17.37 -16.04 -3.84
N LEU A 73 16.69 -16.30 -4.95
CA LEU A 73 15.62 -15.44 -5.47
C LEU A 73 14.41 -16.29 -5.86
N LEU A 74 13.34 -16.13 -5.10
CA LEU A 74 12.05 -16.76 -5.35
C LEU A 74 11.08 -15.73 -5.91
N LEU A 75 10.16 -16.18 -6.76
CA LEU A 75 9.04 -15.41 -7.27
C LEU A 75 7.76 -16.13 -6.84
N GLY A 76 6.84 -15.41 -6.20
CA GLY A 76 5.55 -15.94 -5.77
C GLY A 76 4.52 -14.82 -5.68
N SER A 77 3.26 -15.19 -5.55
CA SER A 77 2.15 -14.27 -5.36
C SER A 77 2.14 -13.66 -3.94
N GLN A 78 1.23 -12.71 -3.71
CA GLN A 78 0.95 -12.22 -2.36
C GLN A 78 0.40 -13.33 -1.45
N ASP A 79 -0.41 -14.24 -1.98
CA ASP A 79 -1.00 -15.35 -1.21
C ASP A 79 0.08 -16.32 -0.73
N ALA A 80 1.04 -16.65 -1.60
CA ALA A 80 2.18 -17.48 -1.26
C ALA A 80 3.04 -16.84 -0.15
N ALA A 81 3.14 -15.51 -0.12
CA ALA A 81 3.86 -14.77 0.93
C ALA A 81 3.07 -14.68 2.25
N HIS A 82 1.74 -14.70 2.19
CA HIS A 82 0.88 -14.71 3.36
C HIS A 82 0.77 -16.11 4.00
N ASP A 83 0.92 -17.16 3.20
CA ASP A 83 0.85 -18.55 3.66
C ASP A 83 2.16 -19.03 4.33
N LEU A 84 2.11 -19.17 5.65
CA LEU A 84 3.27 -19.54 6.46
C LEU A 84 3.81 -20.94 6.12
N GLU A 85 2.96 -21.87 5.72
CA GLU A 85 3.37 -23.24 5.36
C GLU A 85 4.20 -23.23 4.05
N THR A 86 3.74 -22.47 3.05
CA THR A 86 4.45 -22.25 1.79
C THR A 86 5.80 -21.57 2.00
N MET A 87 5.86 -20.56 2.88
CA MET A 87 7.12 -19.86 3.22
C MET A 87 8.12 -20.79 3.91
N ARG A 88 7.65 -21.60 4.87
CA ARG A 88 8.48 -22.61 5.55
C ARG A 88 9.00 -23.68 4.60
N LYS A 89 8.16 -24.16 3.69
CA LYS A 89 8.55 -25.14 2.65
C LYS A 89 9.71 -24.62 1.80
N HIS A 90 9.74 -23.32 1.49
CA HIS A 90 10.79 -22.68 0.71
C HIS A 90 11.92 -22.07 1.57
N LYS A 91 11.88 -22.27 2.90
CA LYS A 91 12.87 -21.77 3.87
C LYS A 91 13.04 -20.25 3.84
N VAL A 92 11.95 -19.53 3.60
CA VAL A 92 11.89 -18.07 3.72
C VAL A 92 11.46 -17.75 5.16
N PRO A 93 12.20 -16.89 5.89
CA PRO A 93 11.93 -16.56 7.29
C PRO A 93 10.67 -15.73 7.49
#